data_AF-A0A7S4E2T0-F1
#
_entry.id   AF-A0A7S4E2T0-F1
#
_cell.length_a   1.000
_cell.length_b   1.000
_cell.length_c   1.000
_cell.angle_alpha   90.00
_cell.angle_beta   90.00
_cell.angle_gamma   90.00
#
_symmetry.space_group_name_H-M   'P 1'
#
loop_
_entity.id
_entity.type
_entity.pdbx_description
1 polymer ?
#
loop_
_entity_poly.entity_id
_entity_poly.type
_entity_poly.pdbx_seq_one_letter_code
_entity_poly.pdbx_strand_id
1 'polypeptide(L)'
;ILNEARDFVLARHSTLIEAASKRGADLDRLDFYEIASRNPGRFDLRLDEEKPAVWTTLEEAVLDAAYKLPRAGTRPPRVEYAGAVVSEPGATAQKLHADGPPSSQGLYTVFVPLVDVPQDGDGTAFWPGSHASPEKLRAAAAFNAARFDDLPPDFELVAPRVA
;
A
#
# COMPACT_ATOMS: atom_id res chain seq x y z
N ILE A 1 -1.88 1.27 -20.22
CA ILE A 1 -0.98 1.19 -19.05
C ILE A 1 -1.77 0.88 -17.78
N LEU A 2 -2.49 1.83 -17.15
CA LEU A 2 -3.17 1.55 -15.86
C LEU A 2 -4.17 0.38 -15.91
N ASN A 3 -5.05 0.32 -16.92
CA ASN A 3 -5.99 -0.79 -17.08
C ASN A 3 -5.28 -2.14 -17.24
N GLU A 4 -4.20 -2.19 -18.02
CA GLU A 4 -3.43 -3.42 -18.25
C GLU A 4 -2.70 -3.88 -16.98
N ALA A 5 -2.11 -2.94 -16.23
CA ALA A 5 -1.52 -3.22 -14.92
C ALA A 5 -2.57 -3.72 -13.91
N ARG A 6 -3.76 -3.10 -13.90
CA ARG A 6 -4.91 -3.53 -13.08
C ARG A 6 -5.33 -4.95 -13.43
N ASP A 7 -5.56 -5.22 -14.70
CA ASP A 7 -6.05 -6.52 -15.16
C ASP A 7 -5.04 -7.63 -14.86
N PHE A 8 -3.74 -7.34 -14.98
CA PHE A 8 -2.67 -8.24 -14.53
C PHE A 8 -2.73 -8.53 -13.02
N VAL A 9 -2.84 -7.50 -12.18
CA VAL A 9 -2.94 -7.65 -10.72
C VAL A 9 -4.16 -8.49 -10.32
N LEU A 10 -5.32 -8.24 -10.94
CA LEU A 10 -6.55 -8.99 -10.67
C LEU A 10 -6.45 -10.45 -11.10
N ALA A 11 -5.83 -10.72 -12.25
CA ALA A 11 -5.59 -12.09 -12.71
C ALA A 11 -4.63 -12.85 -11.78
N ARG A 12 -3.53 -12.20 -11.37
CA ARG A 12 -2.57 -12.76 -10.42
C ARG A 12 -3.20 -13.03 -9.06
N HIS A 13 -3.96 -12.07 -8.53
CA HIS A 13 -4.71 -12.21 -7.28
C HIS A 13 -5.64 -13.42 -7.32
N SER A 14 -6.49 -13.51 -8.34
CA SER A 14 -7.45 -14.62 -8.49
C SER A 14 -6.75 -15.97 -8.54
N THR A 15 -5.64 -16.06 -9.28
CA THR A 15 -4.82 -17.29 -9.38
C THR A 15 -4.25 -17.70 -8.02
N LEU A 16 -3.71 -16.74 -7.25
CA LEU A 16 -3.12 -17.00 -5.94
C LEU A 16 -4.17 -17.41 -4.89
N ILE A 17 -5.33 -16.74 -4.87
CA ILE A 17 -6.44 -17.08 -3.98
C ILE A 17 -7.00 -18.47 -4.31
N GLU A 18 -7.17 -18.80 -5.60
CA GLU A 18 -7.62 -20.13 -6.02
C GLU A 18 -6.62 -21.21 -5.61
N ALA A 19 -5.32 -20.98 -5.82
CA ALA A 19 -4.26 -21.90 -5.43
C ALA A 19 -4.21 -22.11 -3.89
N ALA A 20 -4.35 -21.03 -3.12
CA ALA A 20 -4.41 -21.08 -1.66
C ALA A 20 -5.64 -21.86 -1.17
N SER A 21 -6.82 -21.57 -1.74
CA SER A 21 -8.07 -22.25 -1.41
C SER A 21 -8.02 -23.75 -1.70
N LYS A 22 -7.46 -24.15 -2.85
CA LYS A 22 -7.25 -25.57 -3.20
C LYS A 22 -6.34 -26.30 -2.22
N ARG A 23 -5.46 -25.59 -1.52
CA ARG A 23 -4.58 -26.13 -0.47
C ARG A 23 -5.23 -26.12 0.91
N GLY A 24 -6.48 -25.64 1.03
CA GLY A 24 -7.19 -25.51 2.31
C GLY A 24 -6.64 -24.40 3.21
N ALA A 25 -5.97 -23.39 2.62
CA ALA A 25 -5.47 -22.26 3.40
C ALA A 25 -6.62 -21.40 3.93
N ASP A 26 -6.44 -20.87 5.14
CA ASP A 26 -7.29 -19.82 5.69
C ASP A 26 -6.95 -18.49 5.01
N LEU A 27 -7.86 -17.97 4.19
CA LEU A 27 -7.65 -16.75 3.42
C LEU A 27 -7.55 -15.50 4.31
N ASP A 28 -8.10 -15.52 5.52
CA ASP A 28 -8.00 -14.41 6.48
C ASP A 28 -6.63 -14.37 7.18
N ARG A 29 -5.82 -15.42 7.02
CA ARG A 29 -4.51 -15.60 7.67
C ARG A 29 -3.43 -16.08 6.71
N LEU A 30 -3.63 -15.80 5.43
CA LEU A 30 -2.71 -16.12 4.37
C LEU A 30 -1.36 -15.42 4.60
N ASP A 31 -0.24 -16.15 4.56
CA ASP A 31 1.11 -15.56 4.66
C ASP A 31 2.08 -16.36 3.80
N PHE A 32 1.82 -16.37 2.49
CA PHE A 32 2.72 -16.95 1.50
C PHE A 32 3.69 -15.90 0.98
N TYR A 33 4.79 -16.35 0.38
CA TYR A 33 5.82 -15.46 -0.16
C TYR A 33 5.26 -14.48 -1.21
N GLU A 34 4.34 -14.97 -2.04
CA GLU A 34 3.74 -14.22 -3.15
C GLU A 34 2.53 -13.37 -2.73
N ILE A 35 1.85 -13.73 -1.64
CA ILE A 35 0.62 -13.10 -1.19
C ILE A 35 0.43 -13.25 0.32
N ALA A 36 0.12 -12.14 0.99
CA ALA A 36 -0.20 -12.10 2.40
C ALA A 36 -1.56 -11.43 2.63
N SER A 37 -2.39 -12.04 3.47
CA SER A 37 -3.59 -11.43 4.01
C SER A 37 -3.20 -10.52 5.16
N ARG A 38 -3.67 -9.27 5.10
CA ARG A 38 -3.44 -8.28 6.17
C ARG A 38 -4.63 -8.17 7.09
N ASN A 39 -5.81 -8.36 6.52
CA ASN A 39 -7.13 -8.27 7.12
C ASN A 39 -8.09 -9.08 6.24
N PRO A 40 -9.26 -9.50 6.75
CA PRO A 40 -10.28 -10.14 5.91
C PRO A 40 -10.59 -9.31 4.66
N GLY A 41 -10.46 -9.94 3.49
CA GLY A 41 -10.67 -9.33 2.17
C GLY A 41 -9.56 -8.38 1.68
N ARG A 42 -8.41 -8.26 2.39
CA ARG A 42 -7.31 -7.38 1.98
C ARG A 42 -5.98 -8.11 1.88
N PHE A 43 -5.36 -8.01 0.71
CA PHE A 43 -4.19 -8.77 0.32
C PHE A 43 -3.06 -7.87 -0.17
N ASP A 44 -1.83 -8.18 0.25
CA ASP A 44 -0.61 -7.64 -0.33
C ASP A 44 -0.02 -8.70 -1.25
N LEU A 45 0.20 -8.36 -2.52
CA LEU A 45 0.82 -9.21 -3.52
C LEU A 45 2.25 -8.75 -3.78
N ARG A 46 3.17 -9.71 -3.86
CA ARG A 46 4.54 -9.47 -4.32
C ARG A 46 4.64 -9.67 -5.82
N LEU A 47 5.22 -8.69 -6.54
CA LEU A 47 5.28 -8.70 -8.00
C LEU A 47 6.70 -8.85 -8.56
N ASP A 48 7.68 -9.20 -7.73
CA ASP A 48 9.11 -9.08 -8.07
C ASP A 48 9.61 -10.04 -9.17
N GLU A 49 8.97 -11.20 -9.35
CA GLU A 49 9.51 -12.28 -10.19
C GLU A 49 8.86 -12.39 -11.59
N GLU A 50 7.64 -11.88 -11.77
CA GLU A 50 6.86 -12.03 -13.02
C GLU A 50 6.22 -10.69 -13.44
N LYS A 51 7.03 -9.65 -13.65
CA LYS A 51 6.53 -8.32 -14.03
C LYS A 51 6.17 -8.26 -15.53
N PRO A 52 4.93 -7.91 -15.90
CA PRO A 52 4.61 -7.60 -17.29
C PRO A 52 5.31 -6.30 -17.70
N ALA A 53 5.52 -6.09 -19.01
CA ALA A 53 6.19 -4.90 -19.54
C ALA A 53 5.55 -3.58 -19.06
N VAL A 54 4.22 -3.56 -18.90
CA VAL A 54 3.49 -2.41 -18.38
C VAL A 54 3.93 -1.99 -16.98
N TRP A 55 4.39 -2.94 -16.15
CA TRP A 55 4.87 -2.68 -14.81
C TRP A 55 6.22 -1.96 -14.83
N THR A 56 7.12 -2.35 -15.75
CA THR A 56 8.38 -1.64 -15.98
C THR A 56 8.13 -0.18 -16.35
N THR A 57 7.16 0.09 -17.23
CA THR A 57 6.80 1.48 -17.58
C THR A 57 6.28 2.28 -16.37
N LEU A 58 5.51 1.65 -15.48
CA LEU A 58 5.07 2.30 -14.23
C LEU A 58 6.24 2.59 -13.29
N GLU A 59 7.17 1.64 -13.14
CA GLU A 59 8.37 1.81 -12.34
C GLU A 59 9.25 2.95 -12.86
N GLU A 60 9.44 3.06 -14.17
CA GLU A 60 10.17 4.16 -14.80
C GLU A 60 9.53 5.52 -14.50
N ALA A 61 8.19 5.62 -14.63
CA ALA A 61 7.46 6.84 -14.31
C ALA A 61 7.55 7.21 -12.82
N VAL A 62 7.47 6.22 -11.92
CA VAL A 62 7.66 6.40 -10.48
C VAL A 62 9.09 6.84 -10.16
N LEU A 63 10.09 6.25 -10.80
CA LEU A 63 11.49 6.64 -10.62
C LEU A 63 11.72 8.09 -11.06
N ASP A 64 11.18 8.52 -12.21
CA ASP A 64 11.25 9.92 -12.64
C ASP A 64 10.66 10.89 -11.60
N ALA A 65 9.51 10.52 -11.01
CA ALA A 65 8.93 11.28 -9.91
C ALA A 65 9.82 11.27 -8.65
N ALA A 66 10.40 10.11 -8.31
CA ALA A 66 11.28 9.96 -7.15
C ALA A 66 12.56 10.79 -7.26
N TYR A 67 13.06 11.06 -8.47
CA TYR A 67 14.17 12.00 -8.69
C TYR A 67 13.83 13.43 -8.26
N LYS A 68 12.56 13.78 -8.07
CA LYS A 68 12.13 15.14 -7.64
C LYS A 68 12.00 15.25 -6.11
N LEU A 69 12.06 14.12 -5.39
CA LEU A 69 11.92 14.10 -3.93
C LEU A 69 13.22 14.52 -3.22
N PRO A 70 13.13 15.06 -1.99
CA PRO A 70 14.30 15.25 -1.13
C PRO A 70 15.03 13.93 -0.90
N ARG A 71 16.36 13.92 -0.94
CA ARG A 71 17.14 12.69 -0.80
C ARG A 71 18.20 12.82 0.28
N ALA A 72 18.25 11.82 1.14
CA ALA A 72 19.38 11.62 2.03
C ALA A 72 20.48 10.86 1.27
N GLY A 73 21.53 11.56 0.86
CA GLY A 73 22.71 10.97 0.21
C GLY A 73 22.73 11.08 -1.31
N THR A 74 23.72 10.40 -1.91
CA THR A 74 24.11 10.57 -3.33
C THR A 74 23.70 9.40 -4.23
N ARG A 75 23.14 8.32 -3.67
CA ARG A 75 22.72 7.16 -4.45
C ARG A 75 21.49 7.51 -5.30
N PRO A 76 21.42 7.06 -6.57
CA PRO A 76 20.23 7.22 -7.38
C PRO A 76 19.05 6.44 -6.75
N PRO A 77 17.81 6.96 -6.83
CA PRO A 77 16.61 6.19 -6.53
C PRO A 77 16.59 4.89 -7.33
N ARG A 78 16.16 3.82 -6.69
CA ARG A 78 15.88 2.53 -7.34
C ARG A 78 14.61 1.97 -6.71
N VAL A 79 13.90 1.13 -7.45
CA VAL A 79 12.80 0.34 -6.90
C VAL A 79 13.42 -0.79 -6.09
N GLU A 80 13.19 -0.78 -4.76
CA GLU A 80 13.65 -1.86 -3.88
C GLU A 80 12.65 -3.02 -3.84
N TYR A 81 11.36 -2.70 -3.94
CA TYR A 81 10.26 -3.65 -3.87
C TYR A 81 9.09 -3.13 -4.70
N ALA A 82 8.40 -4.03 -5.41
CA ALA A 82 7.13 -3.70 -6.05
C ALA A 82 6.06 -4.72 -5.67
N GLY A 83 4.90 -4.20 -5.29
CA GLY A 83 3.75 -5.01 -4.93
C GLY A 83 2.45 -4.35 -5.34
N ALA A 84 1.36 -5.06 -5.11
CA ALA A 84 0.02 -4.53 -5.26
C ALA A 84 -0.79 -4.80 -4.00
N VAL A 85 -1.59 -3.82 -3.59
CA VAL A 85 -2.59 -3.98 -2.53
C VAL A 85 -3.94 -4.19 -3.21
N VAL A 86 -4.61 -5.29 -2.87
CA VAL A 86 -5.97 -5.59 -3.35
C VAL A 86 -6.91 -5.58 -2.14
N SER A 87 -7.91 -4.72 -2.19
CA SER A 87 -9.02 -4.68 -1.23
C SER A 87 -10.28 -5.16 -1.94
N GLU A 88 -10.84 -6.27 -1.49
CA GLU A 88 -12.13 -6.78 -1.97
C GLU A 88 -13.30 -5.99 -1.38
N PRO A 89 -14.50 -6.02 -2.01
CA PRO A 89 -15.69 -5.42 -1.43
C PRO A 89 -15.95 -5.94 -0.01
N GLY A 90 -16.07 -5.02 0.94
CA GLY A 90 -16.26 -5.35 2.36
C GLY A 90 -14.98 -5.60 3.15
N ALA A 91 -13.80 -5.43 2.53
CA ALA A 91 -12.52 -5.49 3.22
C ALA A 91 -12.47 -4.52 4.41
N THR A 92 -11.91 -4.98 5.52
CA THR A 92 -11.82 -4.14 6.72
C THR A 92 -10.64 -3.15 6.62
N ALA A 93 -10.87 -1.94 7.13
CA ALA A 93 -9.83 -0.91 7.19
C ALA A 93 -8.60 -1.41 7.97
N GLN A 94 -7.41 -1.09 7.46
CA GLN A 94 -6.18 -1.34 8.21
C GLN A 94 -6.05 -0.38 9.38
N LYS A 95 -5.42 -0.88 10.45
CA LYS A 95 -4.96 -0.04 11.55
C LYS A 95 -3.96 0.99 11.03
N LEU A 96 -3.91 2.15 11.66
CA LEU A 96 -2.92 3.18 11.37
C LEU A 96 -1.51 2.64 11.65
N HIS A 97 -0.63 2.70 10.66
CA HIS A 97 0.75 2.20 10.78
C HIS A 97 1.69 3.00 9.87
N ALA A 98 2.98 2.76 10.04
CA ALA A 98 4.01 3.16 9.08
C ALA A 98 4.58 1.89 8.43
N ASP A 99 4.92 1.97 7.15
CA ASP A 99 5.55 0.87 6.44
C ASP A 99 6.99 0.65 6.94
N GLY A 100 7.30 -0.60 7.29
CA GLY A 100 8.63 -1.01 7.71
C GLY A 100 9.04 -0.56 9.13
N PRO A 101 10.22 -0.99 9.60
CA PRO A 101 10.72 -0.61 10.92
C PRO A 101 11.12 0.88 10.98
N PRO A 102 11.20 1.48 12.18
CA PRO A 102 11.66 2.87 12.37
C PRO A 102 13.04 3.18 11.77
N SER A 103 13.87 2.14 11.56
CA SER A 103 15.19 2.23 10.94
C SER A 103 15.13 2.38 9.40
N SER A 104 13.97 2.23 8.76
CA SER A 104 13.77 2.33 7.31
C SER A 104 13.84 3.77 6.77
N GLN A 105 14.64 4.63 7.39
CA GLN A 105 14.84 6.00 6.92
C GLN A 105 15.41 6.01 5.50
N GLY A 106 14.83 6.85 4.64
CA GLY A 106 15.25 7.01 3.25
C GLY A 106 14.55 6.09 2.25
N LEU A 107 13.54 5.32 2.66
CA LEU A 107 12.59 4.66 1.75
C LEU A 107 11.37 5.55 1.52
N TYR A 108 10.88 5.56 0.28
CA TYR A 108 9.62 6.19 -0.10
C TYR A 108 8.69 5.11 -0.62
N THR A 109 7.48 5.01 -0.04
CA THR A 109 6.38 4.23 -0.63
C THR A 109 5.65 5.13 -1.62
N VAL A 110 5.52 4.69 -2.87
CA VAL A 110 4.75 5.40 -3.89
C VAL A 110 3.53 4.56 -4.24
N PHE A 111 2.33 5.09 -3.96
CA PHE A 111 1.08 4.44 -4.32
C PHE A 111 0.63 4.92 -5.71
N VAL A 112 0.41 3.97 -6.61
CA VAL A 112 -0.19 4.22 -7.93
C VAL A 112 -1.57 3.58 -7.94
N PRO A 113 -2.66 4.36 -7.84
CA PRO A 113 -4.00 3.80 -7.91
C PRO A 113 -4.25 3.21 -9.31
N LEU A 114 -4.62 1.93 -9.36
CA LEU A 114 -4.96 1.21 -10.60
C LEU A 114 -6.47 1.25 -10.89
N VAL A 115 -7.24 1.85 -9.99
CA VAL A 115 -8.67 2.12 -10.08
C VAL A 115 -8.93 3.55 -9.63
N ASP A 116 -10.09 4.09 -9.99
CA ASP A 116 -10.50 5.39 -9.47
C ASP A 116 -10.72 5.31 -7.96
N VAL A 117 -10.07 6.19 -7.21
CA VAL A 117 -10.21 6.30 -5.75
C VAL A 117 -11.04 7.56 -5.46
N PRO A 118 -12.30 7.43 -5.02
CA PRO A 118 -13.13 8.58 -4.70
C PRO A 118 -12.52 9.39 -3.54
N GLN A 119 -12.72 10.70 -3.55
CA GLN A 119 -12.17 11.60 -2.52
C GLN A 119 -12.64 11.24 -1.10
N ASP A 120 -13.90 10.83 -0.96
CA ASP A 120 -14.50 10.42 0.32
C ASP A 120 -14.73 8.89 0.36
N GLY A 121 -13.95 8.15 -0.43
CA GLY A 121 -14.00 6.71 -0.52
C GLY A 121 -13.17 5.99 0.56
N ASP A 122 -12.99 4.70 0.37
CA ASP A 122 -12.22 3.79 1.22
C ASP A 122 -10.72 3.73 0.86
N GLY A 123 -10.20 4.81 0.25
CA GLY A 123 -8.79 4.93 -0.12
C GLY A 123 -7.84 5.00 1.09
N THR A 124 -6.54 4.89 0.81
CA THR A 124 -5.51 5.05 1.85
C THR A 124 -5.54 6.47 2.43
N ALA A 125 -5.78 6.58 3.73
CA ALA A 125 -5.64 7.81 4.49
C ALA A 125 -4.18 7.99 4.95
N PHE A 126 -3.65 9.20 4.82
CA PHE A 126 -2.33 9.57 5.34
C PHE A 126 -2.49 10.54 6.50
N TRP A 127 -1.64 10.45 7.53
CA TRP A 127 -1.57 11.46 8.57
C TRP A 127 -0.42 12.45 8.29
N PRO A 128 -0.71 13.68 7.84
CA PRO A 128 0.34 14.63 7.46
C PRO A 128 1.33 14.93 8.59
N GLY A 129 2.62 14.95 8.25
CA GLY A 129 3.72 15.22 9.17
C GLY A 129 4.06 14.07 10.15
N SER A 130 3.33 12.96 10.12
CA SER A 130 3.58 11.82 11.02
C SER A 130 4.98 11.19 10.83
N HIS A 131 5.52 11.22 9.62
CA HIS A 131 6.88 10.74 9.29
C HIS A 131 8.01 11.48 10.03
N ALA A 132 7.77 12.69 10.53
CA ALA A 132 8.74 13.52 11.23
C ALA A 132 8.39 13.77 12.71
N SER A 133 7.27 13.21 13.20
CA SER A 133 6.75 13.48 14.55
C SER A 133 6.72 12.22 15.42
N PRO A 134 7.69 12.05 16.34
CA PRO A 134 7.66 10.99 17.34
C PRO A 134 6.42 11.03 18.24
N GLU A 135 5.78 12.19 18.38
CA GLU A 135 4.52 12.34 19.09
C GLU A 135 3.36 11.71 18.31
N LYS A 136 3.21 12.02 17.01
CA LYS A 136 2.18 11.41 16.16
C LYS A 136 2.36 9.90 16.04
N LEU A 137 3.60 9.42 15.96
CA LEU A 137 3.89 7.98 15.98
C LEU A 137 3.43 7.30 17.28
N ARG A 138 3.59 7.96 18.44
CA ARG A 138 3.05 7.46 19.72
C ARG A 138 1.52 7.55 19.77
N ALA A 139 0.94 8.63 19.24
CA ALA A 139 -0.51 8.80 19.16
C ALA A 139 -1.18 7.75 18.27
N ALA A 140 -0.51 7.27 17.21
CA ALA A 140 -1.03 6.21 16.35
C ALA A 140 -1.35 4.91 17.11
N ALA A 141 -0.56 4.56 18.13
CA ALA A 141 -0.84 3.41 18.98
C ALA A 141 -2.14 3.59 19.80
N ALA A 142 -2.38 4.80 20.31
CA ALA A 142 -3.60 5.15 21.03
C ALA A 142 -4.83 5.19 20.09
N PHE A 143 -4.67 5.76 18.90
CA PHE A 143 -5.69 5.77 17.84
C PHE A 143 -6.18 4.35 17.53
N ASN A 144 -5.26 3.40 17.34
CA ASN A 144 -5.60 2.01 17.03
C ASN A 144 -6.29 1.26 18.17
N ALA A 145 -6.19 1.77 19.40
CA ALA A 145 -6.86 1.23 20.57
C ALA A 145 -8.22 1.91 20.83
N ALA A 146 -8.44 3.11 20.27
CA ALA A 146 -9.68 3.87 20.38
C ALA A 146 -10.72 3.40 19.34
N ARG A 147 -11.99 3.76 19.56
CA ARG A 147 -13.03 3.60 18.52
C ARG A 147 -12.89 4.77 17.54
N PHE A 148 -13.25 4.54 16.27
CA PHE A 148 -13.14 5.53 15.19
C PHE A 148 -13.92 6.84 15.44
N ASP A 149 -14.81 6.88 16.44
CA ASP A 149 -15.57 8.07 16.82
C ASP A 149 -14.77 9.04 17.73
N ASP A 150 -13.56 8.64 18.20
CA ASP A 150 -12.74 9.38 19.17
C ASP A 150 -11.53 10.10 18.52
N LEU A 151 -11.60 10.44 17.22
CA LEU A 151 -10.45 10.99 16.49
C LEU A 151 -10.02 12.39 16.95
N PRO A 152 -8.71 12.68 17.02
CA PRO A 152 -8.22 14.03 17.20
C PRO A 152 -8.69 14.96 16.07
N PRO A 153 -8.97 16.24 16.35
CA PRO A 153 -9.50 17.19 15.37
C PRO A 153 -8.53 17.55 14.23
N ASP A 154 -7.26 17.14 14.29
CA ASP A 154 -6.24 17.38 13.26
C ASP A 154 -6.02 16.19 12.31
N PHE A 155 -6.89 15.17 12.37
CA PHE A 155 -6.83 14.04 11.45
C PHE A 155 -7.44 14.42 10.09
N GLU A 156 -6.59 14.54 9.07
CA GLU A 156 -7.02 14.77 7.69
C GLU A 156 -7.03 13.46 6.90
N LEU A 157 -8.18 13.12 6.30
CA LEU A 157 -8.26 12.17 5.21
C LEU A 157 -7.67 12.83 3.96
N VAL A 158 -6.40 12.54 3.66
CA VAL A 158 -5.79 12.98 2.41
C VAL A 158 -6.14 11.97 1.32
N ALA A 159 -7.21 12.24 0.57
CA ALA A 159 -7.39 11.60 -0.73
C ALA A 159 -6.47 12.25 -1.77
N PRO A 160 -5.92 11.48 -2.72
CA PRO A 160 -5.12 12.05 -3.80
C PRO A 160 -5.98 13.05 -4.60
N ARG A 161 -5.61 14.33 -4.56
CA ARG A 161 -6.20 15.33 -5.46
C ARG A 161 -5.73 15.00 -6.87
N VAL A 162 -6.66 14.60 -7.73
CA VAL A 162 -6.40 14.50 -9.17
C VAL A 162 -6.04 15.90 -9.65
N ALA A 163 -4.81 16.07 -10.13
CA ALA A 163 -4.32 17.28 -10.77
C ALA A 163 -4.58 17.21 -12.28
#